data_AF-A0A9X2FGQ8-F1
#
_entry.id   AF-A0A9X2FGQ8-F1
#
_cell.length_a   1.000
_cell.length_b   1.000
_cell.length_c   1.000
_cell.angle_alpha   90.00
_cell.angle_beta   90.00
_cell.angle_gamma   90.00
#
_symmetry.space_group_name_H-M   'P 1'
#
loop_
_entity.id
_entity.type
_entity.pdbx_description
1 polymer ?
#
loop_
_entity_poly.entity_id
_entity_poly.type
_entity_poly.pdbx_seq_one_letter_code
_entity_poly.pdbx_strand_id
1 'polypeptide(L)' 'MKQSGKDPHNSKALKHYWKLLLRDSDKVNYLHHSKRNNFKNAQLYDQDVVNRLLAMSDKLKKFTGTIILFLF' A
#
# COMPACT_ATOMS: atom_id res chain seq x y z
N MET A 1 1.44 -18.75 -10.28
CA MET A 1 1.34 -17.29 -10.53
C MET A 1 0.20 -17.02 -11.50
N LYS A 2 -1.04 -16.85 -11.02
CA LYS A 2 -2.18 -16.38 -11.83
C LYS A 2 -3.25 -15.75 -10.92
N GLN A 3 -3.07 -14.48 -10.54
CA GLN A 3 -4.15 -13.68 -9.93
C GLN A 3 -3.90 -12.16 -10.02
N SER A 4 -3.13 -11.69 -11.01
CA SER A 4 -2.88 -10.25 -11.24
C SER A 4 -3.63 -9.72 -12.47
N GLY A 5 -4.80 -10.27 -12.76
CA GLY A 5 -5.63 -9.81 -13.86
C GLY A 5 -7.08 -9.85 -13.43
N LYS A 6 -7.59 -8.73 -12.91
CA LYS A 6 -9.03 -8.37 -12.95
C LYS A 6 -9.39 -7.00 -12.39
N ASP A 7 -8.42 -6.20 -11.90
CA ASP A 7 -8.74 -4.84 -11.45
C ASP A 7 -7.71 -3.81 -11.96
N PRO A 8 -7.95 -3.16 -13.12
CA PRO A 8 -7.08 -2.13 -13.69
C PRO A 8 -6.80 -0.97 -12.72
N HIS A 9 -7.66 -0.82 -11.71
CA HIS A 9 -7.53 0.20 -10.69
C HIS A 9 -6.46 -0.15 -9.64
N ASN A 10 -6.34 -1.43 -9.27
CA ASN A 10 -5.34 -1.90 -8.31
C ASN A 10 -3.91 -1.77 -8.88
N SER A 11 -3.71 -2.08 -10.16
CA SER A 11 -2.40 -1.91 -10.81
C SER A 11 -1.97 -0.44 -10.90
N LYS A 12 -2.93 0.47 -11.17
CA LYS A 12 -2.68 1.93 -11.17
C LYS A 12 -2.35 2.45 -9.77
N ALA A 13 -3.10 2.02 -8.75
CA ALA A 13 -2.84 2.39 -7.36
C ALA A 13 -1.45 1.92 -6.91
N LEU A 14 -1.09 0.67 -7.20
CA LEU A 14 0.22 0.12 -6.88
C LEU A 14 1.34 0.88 -7.59
N LYS A 15 1.22 1.15 -8.88
CA LYS A 15 2.20 1.94 -9.64
C LYS A 15 2.35 3.37 -9.11
N HIS A 16 1.29 3.96 -8.60
CA HIS A 16 1.33 5.34 -8.11
C HIS A 16 1.89 5.42 -6.68
N TYR A 17 1.54 4.48 -5.80
CA TYR A 17 1.84 4.54 -4.37
C TYR A 17 2.94 3.57 -3.90
N TRP A 18 3.60 2.79 -4.78
CA TRP A 18 4.65 1.84 -4.39
C TRP A 18 5.77 2.44 -3.51
N LYS A 19 6.10 3.72 -3.67
CA LYS A 19 7.11 4.39 -2.85
C LYS A 19 6.73 4.46 -1.36
N LEU A 20 5.43 4.40 -1.02
CA LEU A 20 4.99 4.30 0.36
C LEU A 20 5.39 2.97 1.01
N LEU A 21 5.55 1.91 0.21
CA LEU A 21 6.04 0.61 0.70
C LEU A 21 7.55 0.61 0.98
N LEU A 22 8.28 1.62 0.49
CA LEU A 22 9.72 1.76 0.67
C LEU A 22 10.08 2.89 1.64
N ARG A 23 9.09 3.62 2.16
CA ARG A 23 9.34 4.64 3.16
C ARG A 23 9.64 3.96 4.49
N ASP A 24 10.66 4.47 5.17
CA ASP A 24 10.86 4.21 6.58
C ASP A 24 9.58 4.58 7.34
N SER A 25 9.23 3.77 8.35
CA SER A 25 7.98 3.95 9.09
C SER A 25 7.89 5.33 9.76
N ASP A 26 9.01 5.92 10.17
CA ASP A 26 9.09 7.27 10.75
C ASP A 26 8.71 8.40 9.77
N LYS A 27 8.74 8.14 8.46
CA LYS A 27 8.45 9.12 7.39
C LYS A 27 7.09 8.92 6.74
N VAL A 28 6.31 7.95 7.19
CA VAL A 28 4.94 7.72 6.74
C VAL A 28 4.04 8.76 7.43
N ASN A 29 3.24 9.50 6.67
CA ASN A 29 2.35 10.49 7.26
C ASN A 29 1.10 9.80 7.84
N TYR A 30 1.10 9.64 9.16
CA TYR A 30 -0.03 9.07 9.91
C TYR A 30 -1.04 10.10 10.40
N LEU A 31 -0.71 11.39 10.32
CA LEU A 31 -1.48 12.45 10.98
C LEU A 31 -2.49 13.10 10.03
N HIS A 32 -2.21 13.13 8.74
CA HIS A 32 -3.06 13.79 7.76
C HIS A 32 -3.64 12.81 6.74
N HIS A 33 -4.96 12.82 6.63
CA HIS A 33 -5.64 12.16 5.53
C HIS A 33 -5.53 12.99 4.25
N SER A 34 -5.51 12.33 3.11
CA SER A 34 -5.59 12.99 1.80
C SER A 34 -6.51 12.21 0.87
N LYS A 35 -7.16 12.94 -0.05
CA LYS A 35 -7.98 12.33 -1.10
C LYS A 35 -7.10 11.47 -2.01
N ARG A 36 -7.42 10.18 -2.13
CA ARG A 36 -6.68 9.25 -3.01
C ARG A 36 -7.53 8.84 -4.20
N ASN A 37 -7.25 9.42 -5.37
CA ASN A 37 -8.05 9.20 -6.59
C ASN A 37 -8.05 7.73 -7.01
N ASN A 38 -6.92 7.04 -6.87
CA ASN A 38 -6.79 5.60 -7.13
C ASN A 38 -7.40 4.71 -6.02
N PHE A 39 -8.17 5.28 -5.10
CA PHE A 39 -9.03 4.55 -4.16
C PHE A 39 -10.44 5.15 -4.15
N LYS A 40 -11.01 5.42 -5.33
CA LYS A 40 -12.35 5.99 -5.49
C LYS A 40 -12.53 7.29 -4.69
N ASN A 41 -11.49 8.12 -4.66
CA ASN A 41 -11.48 9.40 -3.95
C ASN A 41 -11.65 9.30 -2.42
N ALA A 42 -11.36 8.14 -1.82
CA ALA A 42 -11.39 7.98 -0.38
C ALA A 42 -10.39 8.91 0.33
N GLN A 43 -10.77 9.41 1.51
CA GLN A 43 -9.85 10.09 2.43
C GLN A 43 -9.07 9.02 3.19
N LEU A 44 -7.77 8.93 2.93
CA LEU A 44 -6.93 7.85 3.47
C LEU A 44 -5.63 8.42 4.05
N TYR A 45 -5.19 7.84 5.15
CA TYR A 45 -3.82 8.00 5.66
C TYR A 45 -2.84 7.21 4.79
N ASP A 46 -1.55 7.52 4.89
CA ASP A 46 -0.53 6.73 4.19
C ASP A 46 -0.56 5.24 4.65
N GLN A 47 -0.86 4.98 5.93
CA GLN A 47 -1.02 3.62 6.45
C GLN A 47 -2.18 2.86 5.79
N ASP A 48 -3.32 3.52 5.57
CA ASP A 48 -4.46 2.89 4.91
C ASP A 48 -4.11 2.53 3.45
N VAL A 49 -3.36 3.41 2.80
CA VAL A 49 -2.85 3.15 1.44
C VAL A 49 -1.92 1.95 1.46
N VAL A 50 -0.95 1.89 2.38
CA VAL A 50 -0.05 0.74 2.55
C VAL A 50 -0.83 -0.55 2.79
N ASN A 51 -1.77 -0.57 3.75
CA ASN A 51 -2.59 -1.74 4.05
C ASN A 51 -3.38 -2.22 2.82
N ARG A 52 -3.99 -1.29 2.07
CA ARG A 52 -4.73 -1.60 0.85
C ARG A 52 -3.83 -2.13 -0.25
N LEU A 53 -2.62 -1.58 -0.42
CA LEU A 53 -1.63 -2.07 -1.38
C LEU A 53 -1.18 -3.50 -1.04
N LEU A 54 -0.93 -3.78 0.23
CA LEU A 54 -0.54 -5.13 0.68
C LEU A 54 -1.65 -6.15 0.48
N ALA A 55 -2.91 -5.74 0.65
CA ALA A 55 -4.07 -6.59 0.37
C ALA A 55 -4.25 -6.90 -1.13
N MET A 56 -3.57 -6.20 -2.05
CA MET A 56 -3.67 -6.47 -3.50
C MET A 56 -2.92 -7.75 -3.93
N SER A 57 -1.98 -8.25 -3.11
CA SER A 57 -1.17 -9.41 -3.46
C SER A 57 -0.59 -10.08 -2.23
N ASP A 58 -0.84 -11.38 -2.08
CA ASP A 58 -0.25 -12.21 -1.02
C ASP A 58 1.29 -12.19 -1.03
N LYS A 59 1.90 -11.99 -2.21
CA LYS A 59 3.36 -11.85 -2.31
C LYS A 59 3.85 -10.54 -1.66
N LEU A 60 3.11 -9.44 -1.84
CA LEU A 60 3.44 -8.15 -1.20
C LEU A 60 3.27 -8.24 0.32
N LYS A 61 2.18 -8.88 0.77
CA LYS A 61 1.93 -9.10 2.19
C LYS A 61 3.04 -9.92 2.87
N LYS A 62 3.54 -10.96 2.18
CA LYS A 62 4.68 -11.76 2.67
C LYS A 62 6.00 -10.97 2.70
N PHE A 63 6.26 -10.13 1.70
CA PHE A 63 7.48 -9.33 1.62
C PHE A 63 7.59 -8.31 2.77
N THR A 64 6.48 -7.69 3.14
CA THR A 64 6.42 -6.71 4.25
C THR A 64 6.28 -7.35 5.62
N GLY A 65 5.64 -8.51 5.74
CA GLY A 65 5.62 -9.28 6.98
C GLY A 65 7.01 -9.66 7.48
N THR A 66 7.96 -9.95 6.59
CA THR A 66 9.35 -10.26 6.95
C THR A 66 10.16 -9.01 7.34
N ILE A 67 9.86 -7.84 6.81
CA ILE A 67 10.58 -6.59 7.13
C ILE A 67 10.04 -5.96 8.43
N ILE A 68 8.75 -6.10 8.72
CA ILE A 68 8.13 -5.55 9.95
C ILE A 68 8.47 -6.41 11.19
N LEU A 69 8.89 -7.68 11.01
CA LEU A 69 9.31 -8.56 12.11
C LEU A 69 10.73 -8.28 12.66
N PHE A 70 11.46 -7.29 12.11
CA PHE A 70 12.79 -6.88 12.61
C PHE A 70 12.81 -5.53 13.33
N LEU A 71 11.65 -5.00 13.72
CA LEU A 71 11.57 -3.76 14.51
C LEU A 71 10.79 -3.96 15.82
N PHE A 72 11.16 -4.98 16.58
CA PHE A 72 11.06 -5.04 18.05
C PHE A 72 12.26 -5.79 18.62
#